data_AF-A0A2L0U088-F1
#
_entry.id   AF-A0A2L0U088-F1
#
_cell.length_a   1.000
_cell.length_b   1.000
_cell.length_c   1.000
_cell.angle_alpha   90.00
_cell.angle_beta   90.00
_cell.angle_gamma   90.00
#
_symmetry.space_group_name_H-M   'P 1'
#
loop_
_entity.id
_entity.type
_entity.pdbx_description
1 polymer ?
#
loop_
_entity_poly.entity_id
_entity_poly.type
_entity_poly.pdbx_seq_one_letter_code
_entity_poly.pdbx_strand_id
1 'polypeptide(L)'
;MDYLPPSITSPGIAAVVHRQLNELYFAHLLETLHSAASGIGASFTTSPEKEDSISNEILEYLAFCVAVSREGYLWPKKDPSQQFLDATDRIHDGYAIKLVQDILAVLKTLGYHWEINPDGYNWAAFAKEQTARKELAEEADAYLKGRQQTSVVIEELGEWPQSGD
;
A
#
# COMPACT_ATOMS: atom_id res chain seq x y z
N MET A 1 -32.54 32.86 18.63
CA MET A 1 -32.50 31.86 17.55
C MET A 1 -31.51 30.81 18.01
N ASP A 2 -32.01 29.79 18.70
CA ASP A 2 -31.18 28.65 19.08
C ASP A 2 -30.92 27.84 17.81
N TYR A 3 -29.74 28.03 17.21
CA TYR A 3 -29.29 27.18 16.12
C TYR A 3 -29.01 25.81 16.71
N LEU A 4 -29.98 24.91 16.60
CA LEU A 4 -29.73 23.49 16.83
C LEU A 4 -28.63 23.05 15.85
N PRO A 5 -27.57 22.38 16.33
CA PRO A 5 -26.51 21.90 15.46
C PRO A 5 -27.10 20.98 14.39
N PRO A 6 -26.54 20.99 13.16
CA PRO A 6 -27.02 20.12 12.10
C PRO A 6 -26.97 18.64 12.53
N SER A 7 -28.00 17.88 12.17
CA SER A 7 -28.06 16.44 12.44
C SER A 7 -26.81 15.73 11.91
N ILE A 8 -26.31 14.73 12.65
CA ILE A 8 -25.19 13.89 12.23
C ILE A 8 -25.46 13.12 10.92
N THR A 9 -26.74 12.97 10.56
CA THR A 9 -27.18 12.34 9.30
C THR A 9 -27.33 13.33 8.15
N SER A 10 -27.01 14.62 8.36
CA SER A 10 -27.15 15.63 7.32
C SER A 10 -26.11 15.47 6.21
N PRO A 11 -26.46 15.77 4.94
CA PRO A 11 -25.50 15.70 3.82
C PRO A 11 -24.25 16.57 4.03
N GLY A 12 -24.38 17.71 4.70
CA GLY A 12 -23.25 18.60 4.99
C GLY A 12 -22.23 17.95 5.94
N ILE A 13 -22.69 17.30 7.01
CA ILE A 13 -21.80 16.55 7.91
C ILE A 13 -21.18 15.35 7.19
N ALA A 14 -21.95 14.62 6.37
CA ALA A 14 -21.42 13.49 5.59
C ALA A 14 -20.30 13.91 4.63
N ALA A 15 -20.43 15.05 3.95
CA ALA A 15 -19.40 15.57 3.05
C ALA A 15 -18.10 15.92 3.79
N VAL A 16 -18.20 16.53 4.97
CA VAL A 16 -17.04 16.86 5.82
C VAL A 16 -16.34 15.58 6.30
N VAL A 17 -17.09 14.60 6.79
CA VAL A 17 -16.54 13.31 7.25
C VAL A 17 -15.86 12.57 6.10
N HIS A 18 -16.51 12.47 4.94
CA HIS A 18 -15.93 11.85 3.74
C HIS A 18 -14.60 12.50 3.35
N ARG A 19 -14.55 13.84 3.32
CA ARG A 19 -13.33 14.59 3.01
C ARG A 19 -12.22 14.28 4.03
N GLN A 20 -12.51 14.38 5.32
CA GLN A 20 -11.52 14.17 6.37
C GLN A 20 -10.98 12.73 6.37
N LEU A 21 -11.83 11.72 6.16
CA LEU A 21 -11.38 10.33 6.08
C LEU A 21 -10.48 10.08 4.88
N ASN A 22 -10.79 10.67 3.71
CA ASN A 22 -9.91 10.60 2.55
C ASN A 22 -8.58 11.34 2.78
N GLU A 23 -8.61 12.51 3.41
CA GLU A 23 -7.39 13.25 3.77
C GLU A 23 -6.48 12.41 4.68
N LEU A 24 -7.05 11.77 5.71
CA LEU A 24 -6.31 10.86 6.60
C LEU A 24 -5.75 9.64 5.85
N TYR A 25 -6.53 9.05 4.96
CA TYR A 25 -6.11 7.92 4.14
C TYR A 25 -4.93 8.28 3.24
N PHE A 26 -5.02 9.38 2.47
CA PHE A 26 -3.93 9.80 1.59
C PHE A 26 -2.72 10.32 2.35
N ALA A 27 -2.90 10.96 3.52
CA ALA A 27 -1.79 11.33 4.38
C ALA A 27 -0.97 10.11 4.80
N HIS A 28 -1.62 9.00 5.16
CA HIS A 28 -0.94 7.74 5.49
C HIS A 28 -0.15 7.16 4.30
N LEU A 29 -0.71 7.19 3.09
CA LEU A 29 -0.01 6.72 1.90
C LEU A 29 1.19 7.62 1.54
N LEU A 30 1.03 8.94 1.69
CA LEU A 30 2.10 9.92 1.45
C LEU A 30 3.24 9.76 2.45
N GLU A 31 2.93 9.49 3.72
CA GLU A 31 3.93 9.19 4.74
C GLU A 31 4.74 7.94 4.38
N THR A 32 4.06 6.88 3.92
CA THR A 32 4.73 5.66 3.45
C THR A 32 5.62 5.92 2.23
N LEU A 33 5.09 6.66 1.24
CA LEU A 33 5.86 7.02 0.04
C LEU A 33 7.11 7.83 0.40
N HIS A 34 6.97 8.81 1.30
CA HIS A 34 8.08 9.63 1.78
C HIS A 34 9.12 8.81 2.55
N SER A 35 8.67 7.91 3.43
CA SER A 35 9.54 7.03 4.21
C SER A 35 10.32 6.06 3.31
N ALA A 36 9.64 5.42 2.35
CA ALA A 36 10.26 4.50 1.40
C ALA A 36 11.30 5.23 0.52
N ALA A 37 10.96 6.41 -0.01
CA ALA A 37 11.89 7.23 -0.78
C ALA A 37 13.13 7.62 0.05
N SER A 38 12.91 8.09 1.28
CA SER A 38 14.01 8.49 2.18
C SER A 38 14.92 7.31 2.51
N GLY A 39 14.34 6.12 2.73
CA GLY A 39 15.09 4.90 3.04
C GLY A 39 16.09 4.50 1.94
N ILE A 40 15.82 4.86 0.69
CA ILE A 40 16.69 4.57 -0.46
C ILE A 40 17.51 5.78 -0.94
N GLY A 41 17.54 6.88 -0.17
CA GLY A 41 18.35 8.06 -0.51
C GLY A 41 17.71 8.98 -1.55
N ALA A 42 16.38 9.05 -1.58
CA ALA A 42 15.65 10.03 -2.38
C ALA A 42 14.66 10.82 -1.52
N SER A 43 14.16 11.94 -2.04
CA SER A 43 13.26 12.82 -1.30
C SER A 43 12.33 13.60 -2.24
N PHE A 44 11.39 14.33 -1.63
CA PHE A 44 10.53 15.29 -2.30
C PHE A 44 10.92 16.69 -1.86
N THR A 45 11.36 17.52 -2.81
CA THR A 45 11.79 18.90 -2.57
C THR A 45 10.80 19.90 -3.17
N THR A 46 10.82 21.15 -2.70
CA THR A 46 10.06 22.24 -3.32
C THR A 46 10.91 23.09 -4.28
N SER A 47 12.20 22.77 -4.41
CA SER A 47 13.07 23.43 -5.37
C SER A 47 12.83 22.87 -6.78
N PRO A 48 12.41 23.69 -7.76
CA PRO A 48 12.15 23.24 -9.12
C PRO A 48 13.44 23.02 -9.93
N GLU A 49 14.60 23.36 -9.38
CA GLU A 49 15.89 23.34 -10.12
C GLU A 49 16.40 21.93 -10.40
N LYS A 50 15.85 20.91 -9.74
CA LYS A 50 16.29 19.52 -9.87
C LYS A 50 15.09 18.58 -9.83
N GLU A 51 14.73 18.04 -10.99
CA GLU A 51 13.76 16.95 -11.14
C GLU A 51 14.51 15.76 -11.74
N ASP A 52 14.81 14.77 -10.90
CA ASP A 52 15.49 13.56 -11.34
C ASP A 52 14.47 12.55 -11.92
N SER A 53 14.90 11.75 -12.89
CA SER A 53 14.08 10.66 -13.41
C SER A 53 14.00 9.50 -12.42
N ILE A 54 12.79 8.99 -12.19
CA ILE A 54 12.57 7.76 -11.41
C ILE A 54 12.71 6.56 -12.36
N SER A 55 13.58 5.61 -12.04
CA SER A 55 13.67 4.36 -12.82
C SER A 55 12.47 3.44 -12.53
N ASN A 56 12.14 2.55 -13.46
CA ASN A 56 11.01 1.63 -13.29
C ASN A 56 11.15 0.75 -12.03
N GLU A 57 12.37 0.32 -11.71
CA GLU A 57 12.64 -0.50 -10.52
C GLU A 57 12.33 0.25 -9.22
N ILE A 58 12.73 1.53 -9.13
CA ILE A 58 12.40 2.38 -7.97
C ILE A 58 10.90 2.68 -7.94
N LEU A 59 10.28 2.95 -9.08
CA LEU A 59 8.83 3.18 -9.15
C LEU A 59 8.04 1.96 -8.67
N GLU A 60 8.42 0.76 -9.09
CA GLU A 60 7.77 -0.48 -8.66
C GLU A 60 7.95 -0.71 -7.16
N TYR A 61 9.14 -0.46 -6.62
CA TYR A 61 9.38 -0.54 -5.18
C TYR A 61 8.49 0.42 -4.38
N LEU A 62 8.44 1.70 -4.78
CA LEU A 62 7.59 2.69 -4.11
C LEU A 62 6.11 2.30 -4.19
N ALA A 63 5.66 1.84 -5.36
CA ALA A 63 4.30 1.36 -5.56
C ALA A 63 3.97 0.15 -4.67
N PHE A 64 4.90 -0.77 -4.53
CA PHE A 64 4.73 -1.94 -3.67
C PHE A 64 4.60 -1.52 -2.20
N CYS A 65 5.49 -0.66 -1.70
CA CYS A 65 5.41 -0.15 -0.33
C CYS A 65 4.07 0.56 -0.05
N VAL A 66 3.62 1.41 -0.97
CA VAL A 66 2.32 2.10 -0.87
C VAL A 66 1.16 1.12 -0.92
N ALA A 67 1.22 0.08 -1.76
CA ALA A 67 0.18 -0.95 -1.83
C ALA A 67 0.08 -1.76 -0.53
N VAL A 68 1.20 -2.17 0.06
CA VAL A 68 1.21 -2.88 1.35
C VAL A 68 0.64 -2.00 2.46
N SER A 69 1.08 -0.74 2.56
CA SER A 69 0.53 0.23 3.52
C SER A 69 -0.98 0.41 3.34
N ARG A 70 -1.45 0.52 2.10
CA ARG A 70 -2.88 0.59 1.79
C ARG A 70 -3.64 -0.62 2.32
N GLU A 71 -3.16 -1.84 2.07
CA GLU A 71 -3.81 -3.06 2.55
C GLU A 71 -3.85 -3.10 4.08
N GLY A 72 -2.77 -2.66 4.74
CA GLY A 72 -2.69 -2.52 6.20
C GLY A 72 -3.67 -1.49 6.76
N TYR A 73 -3.84 -0.35 6.09
CA TYR A 73 -4.79 0.69 6.51
C TYR A 73 -6.24 0.23 6.37
N LEU A 74 -6.59 -0.41 5.25
CA LEU A 74 -7.96 -0.84 4.96
C LEU A 74 -8.35 -2.10 5.74
N TRP A 75 -7.41 -3.00 5.99
CA TRP A 75 -7.64 -4.26 6.71
C TRP A 75 -6.56 -4.50 7.77
N PRO A 76 -6.57 -3.76 8.89
CA PRO A 76 -5.51 -3.80 9.90
C PRO A 76 -5.39 -5.12 10.66
N LYS A 77 -6.40 -6.00 10.55
CA LYS A 77 -6.38 -7.35 11.13
C LYS A 77 -6.14 -8.45 10.09
N LYS A 78 -5.95 -8.11 8.81
CA LYS A 78 -5.61 -9.08 7.77
C LYS A 78 -4.21 -9.59 8.04
N ASP A 79 -4.01 -10.88 7.79
CA ASP A 79 -2.71 -11.52 7.93
C ASP A 79 -1.65 -10.80 7.07
N PRO A 80 -0.44 -10.50 7.59
CA PRO A 80 0.60 -9.80 6.84
C PRO A 80 0.98 -10.50 5.53
N SER A 81 1.00 -11.83 5.49
CA SER A 81 1.27 -12.59 4.27
C SER A 81 0.17 -12.41 3.23
N GLN A 82 -1.09 -12.35 3.66
CA GLN A 82 -2.19 -12.05 2.73
C GLN A 82 -2.15 -10.59 2.25
N GLN A 83 -1.82 -9.63 3.11
CA GLN A 83 -1.62 -8.23 2.70
C GLN A 83 -0.49 -8.10 1.66
N PHE A 84 0.60 -8.85 1.84
CA PHE A 84 1.70 -8.92 0.89
C PHE A 84 1.27 -9.46 -0.47
N LEU A 85 0.51 -10.56 -0.49
CA LEU A 85 -0.01 -11.17 -1.72
C LEU A 85 -0.93 -10.20 -2.45
N ASP A 86 -1.87 -9.58 -1.72
CA ASP A 86 -2.81 -8.62 -2.31
C ASP A 86 -2.07 -7.41 -2.88
N ALA A 87 -1.05 -6.89 -2.20
CA ALA A 87 -0.22 -5.81 -2.71
C ALA A 87 0.59 -6.23 -3.96
N THR A 88 1.06 -7.47 -4.00
CA THR A 88 1.76 -8.04 -5.16
C THR A 88 0.82 -8.13 -6.37
N ASP A 89 -0.42 -8.58 -6.17
CA ASP A 89 -1.44 -8.61 -7.22
C ASP A 89 -1.74 -7.21 -7.76
N ARG A 90 -1.73 -6.17 -6.89
CA ARG A 90 -1.88 -4.76 -7.31
C ARG A 90 -0.71 -4.21 -8.10
N ILE A 91 0.47 -4.80 -7.97
CA ILE A 91 1.61 -4.47 -8.85
C ILE A 91 1.39 -5.12 -10.20
N HIS A 92 1.03 -6.42 -10.22
CA HIS A 92 0.82 -7.17 -11.46
C HIS A 92 -0.35 -6.65 -12.30
N ASP A 93 -1.45 -6.22 -11.68
CA ASP A 93 -2.60 -5.63 -12.37
C ASP A 93 -2.38 -4.16 -12.79
N GLY A 94 -1.25 -3.55 -12.38
CA GLY A 94 -0.85 -2.18 -12.70
C GLY A 94 -1.51 -1.10 -11.84
N TYR A 95 -2.43 -1.44 -10.94
CA TYR A 95 -3.12 -0.48 -10.07
C TYR A 95 -2.14 0.31 -9.20
N ALA A 96 -1.22 -0.37 -8.51
CA ALA A 96 -0.31 0.26 -7.56
C ALA A 96 0.66 1.22 -8.25
N ILE A 97 1.17 0.83 -9.43
CA ILE A 97 2.02 1.68 -10.27
C ILE A 97 1.27 2.95 -10.67
N LYS A 98 0.04 2.79 -11.19
CA LYS A 98 -0.77 3.93 -11.62
C LYS A 98 -1.10 4.86 -10.46
N LEU A 99 -1.45 4.32 -9.29
CA LEU A 99 -1.71 5.10 -8.08
C LEU A 99 -0.52 5.98 -7.70
N VAL A 100 0.69 5.41 -7.65
CA VAL A 100 1.89 6.20 -7.31
C VAL A 100 2.19 7.23 -8.40
N GLN A 101 2.05 6.90 -9.68
CA GLN A 101 2.22 7.89 -10.75
C GLN A 101 1.25 9.07 -10.62
N ASP A 102 -0.02 8.80 -10.28
CA ASP A 102 -1.02 9.86 -10.08
C ASP A 102 -0.70 10.71 -8.84
N ILE A 103 -0.25 10.09 -7.74
CA ILE A 103 0.22 10.81 -6.55
C ILE A 103 1.41 11.71 -6.92
N LEU A 104 2.41 11.19 -7.63
CA LEU A 104 3.58 11.95 -8.07
C LEU A 104 3.19 13.12 -8.98
N ALA A 105 2.25 12.90 -9.90
CA ALA A 105 1.73 13.95 -10.76
C ALA A 105 1.03 15.06 -9.95
N VAL A 106 0.20 14.69 -8.96
CA VAL A 106 -0.45 15.66 -8.07
C VAL A 106 0.60 16.42 -7.24
N LEU A 107 1.58 15.73 -6.65
CA LEU A 107 2.67 16.36 -5.91
C LEU A 107 3.43 17.38 -6.77
N LYS A 108 3.70 17.04 -8.05
CA LYS A 108 4.30 17.96 -9.01
C LYS A 108 3.45 19.20 -9.25
N THR A 109 2.12 19.07 -9.38
CA THR A 109 1.24 20.24 -9.51
C THR A 109 1.21 21.13 -8.26
N LEU A 110 1.54 20.55 -7.10
CA LEU A 110 1.67 21.26 -5.83
C LEU A 110 3.08 21.85 -5.61
N GLY A 111 4.00 21.68 -6.57
CA GLY A 111 5.36 22.20 -6.50
C GLY A 111 6.36 21.28 -5.78
N TYR A 112 6.02 20.01 -5.56
CA TYR A 112 6.95 19.02 -5.04
C TYR A 112 7.60 18.23 -6.18
N HIS A 113 8.92 18.10 -6.13
CA HIS A 113 9.74 17.46 -7.16
C HIS A 113 10.53 16.29 -6.56
N TRP A 114 10.68 15.22 -7.35
CA TRP A 114 11.52 14.09 -6.97
C TRP A 114 12.99 14.45 -7.11
N GLU A 115 13.76 14.21 -6.05
CA GLU A 115 15.19 14.46 -6.00
C GLU A 115 15.94 13.25 -5.42
N ILE A 116 17.01 12.86 -6.10
CA ILE A 116 17.99 11.90 -5.60
C ILE A 116 19.02 12.68 -4.78
N ASN A 117 19.33 12.16 -3.58
CA ASN A 117 20.32 12.78 -2.69
C ASN A 117 21.67 12.96 -3.42
N PRO A 118 22.49 13.94 -3.01
CA PRO A 118 23.79 14.20 -3.64
C PRO A 118 24.72 12.97 -3.72
N ASP A 119 24.61 12.06 -2.74
CA ASP A 119 25.37 10.81 -2.68
C ASP A 119 24.80 9.69 -3.58
N GLY A 120 23.69 9.96 -4.27
CA GLY A 120 22.96 9.00 -5.09
C GLY A 120 21.99 8.13 -4.27
N TYR A 121 21.41 7.13 -4.94
CA TYR A 121 20.60 6.13 -4.27
C TYR A 121 21.43 5.28 -3.31
N ASN A 122 20.85 4.98 -2.14
CA ASN A 122 21.37 4.00 -1.22
C ASN A 122 21.02 2.58 -1.70
N TRP A 123 21.77 2.08 -2.68
CA TRP A 123 21.56 0.75 -3.25
C TRP A 123 21.70 -0.39 -2.25
N ALA A 124 22.49 -0.21 -1.19
CA ALA A 124 22.62 -1.20 -0.13
C ALA A 124 21.32 -1.31 0.69
N ALA A 125 20.71 -0.19 1.05
CA ALA A 125 19.41 -0.18 1.71
C ALA A 125 18.32 -0.76 0.78
N PHE A 126 18.32 -0.36 -0.49
CA PHE A 126 17.40 -0.91 -1.48
C PHE A 126 17.52 -2.43 -1.63
N ALA A 127 18.75 -2.96 -1.73
CA ALA A 127 18.97 -4.41 -1.81
C ALA A 127 18.50 -5.16 -0.55
N LYS A 128 18.61 -4.54 0.63
CA LYS A 128 18.11 -5.08 1.88
C LYS A 128 16.58 -5.15 1.87
N GLU A 129 15.91 -4.10 1.43
CA GLU A 129 14.44 -4.10 1.25
C GLU A 129 13.98 -5.18 0.26
N GLN A 130 14.69 -5.33 -0.86
CA GLN A 130 14.37 -6.38 -1.83
C GLN A 130 14.60 -7.80 -1.27
N THR A 131 15.56 -7.96 -0.36
CA THR A 131 15.76 -9.24 0.35
C THR A 131 14.61 -9.52 1.31
N ALA A 132 14.23 -8.53 2.12
CA ALA A 132 13.08 -8.65 3.03
C ALA A 132 11.77 -8.94 2.27
N ARG A 133 11.59 -8.34 1.09
CA ARG A 133 10.44 -8.63 0.20
C ARG A 133 10.43 -10.09 -0.26
N LYS A 134 11.59 -10.68 -0.56
CA LYS A 134 11.70 -12.10 -0.94
C LYS A 134 11.37 -13.02 0.24
N GLU A 135 11.88 -12.71 1.43
CA GLU A 135 11.56 -13.47 2.65
C GLU A 135 10.05 -13.47 2.91
N LEU A 136 9.40 -12.30 2.81
CA LEU A 136 7.94 -12.19 2.94
C LEU A 136 7.19 -12.95 1.84
N ALA A 137 7.71 -13.01 0.61
CA ALA A 137 7.12 -13.81 -0.45
C ALA A 137 7.16 -15.31 -0.14
N GLU A 138 8.29 -15.80 0.40
CA GLU A 138 8.42 -17.19 0.84
C GLU A 138 7.46 -17.54 1.99
N GLU A 139 7.29 -16.62 2.95
CA GLU A 139 6.30 -16.74 4.02
C GLU A 139 4.87 -16.78 3.45
N ALA A 140 4.57 -15.93 2.46
CA ALA A 140 3.25 -15.89 1.85
C ALA A 140 2.93 -17.14 1.03
N ASP A 141 3.92 -17.70 0.34
CA ASP A 141 3.80 -18.99 -0.33
C ASP A 141 3.55 -20.13 0.67
N ALA A 142 4.22 -20.11 1.82
CA ALA A 142 3.98 -21.07 2.90
C ALA A 142 2.57 -20.92 3.49
N TYR A 143 2.11 -19.69 3.68
CA TYR A 143 0.74 -19.38 4.11
C TYR A 143 -0.32 -19.95 3.16
N LEU A 144 -0.14 -19.76 1.84
CA LEU A 144 -1.05 -20.32 0.83
C LEU A 144 -1.10 -21.85 0.88
N LYS A 145 0.05 -22.52 1.00
CA LYS A 145 0.14 -23.99 1.12
C LYS A 145 -0.58 -24.50 2.37
N GLY A 146 -0.38 -23.86 3.51
CA GLY A 146 -1.06 -24.23 4.76
C GLY A 146 -2.58 -24.07 4.68
N ARG A 147 -3.06 -23.00 4.01
CA ARG A 147 -4.50 -22.77 3.78
C ARG A 147 -5.12 -23.81 2.85
N GLN A 148 -4.40 -24.21 1.80
CA GLN A 148 -4.83 -25.29 0.91
C GLN A 148 -4.94 -26.63 1.67
N GLN A 149 -3.95 -26.99 2.48
CA GLN A 149 -4.00 -28.20 3.30
C GLN A 149 -5.16 -28.19 4.30
N THR A 150 -5.43 -27.06 4.95
CA THR A 150 -6.56 -26.95 5.89
C THR A 150 -7.91 -27.04 5.17
N SER A 151 -8.02 -26.52 3.95
CA SER A 151 -9.25 -26.58 3.15
C SER A 151 -9.55 -28.01 2.70
N VAL A 152 -8.53 -28.77 2.27
CA VAL A 152 -8.66 -30.20 1.93
C VAL A 152 -9.09 -31.01 3.15
N VAL A 153 -8.51 -30.77 4.33
CA VAL A 153 -8.90 -31.47 5.56
C VAL A 153 -10.35 -31.17 5.96
N ILE A 154 -10.84 -29.95 5.75
CA ILE A 154 -12.24 -29.60 6.03
C ILE A 154 -13.19 -30.26 5.01
N GLU A 155 -12.82 -30.36 3.74
CA GLU A 155 -13.61 -31.09 2.73
C GLU A 155 -13.66 -32.59 3.03
N GLU A 156 -12.54 -33.21 3.41
CA GLU A 156 -12.47 -34.62 3.81
C GLU A 156 -13.25 -34.92 5.10
N LEU A 157 -13.34 -33.98 6.04
CA LEU A 157 -14.12 -34.12 7.28
C LEU A 157 -15.61 -33.72 7.11
N GLY A 158 -15.98 -33.12 5.98
CA GLY A 158 -17.34 -32.67 5.65
C GLY A 158 -18.24 -33.75 5.05
N GLU A 159 -17.68 -34.87 4.58
CA GLU A 159 -18.46 -36.03 4.10
C GLU A 159 -18.98 -36.84 5.30
N TRP A 160 -20.19 -36.51 5.77
CA TRP A 160 -20.92 -37.37 6.70
C TRP A 160 -21.21 -38.72 6.02
N PRO A 161 -21.03 -39.86 6.71
CA PRO A 161 -21.40 -41.15 6.13
C PRO A 161 -22.90 -41.13 5.84
N GLN A 162 -23.27 -41.32 4.56
CA GLN A 162 -24.66 -41.58 4.20
C GLN A 162 -25.09 -42.82 4.95
N SER A 163 -26.02 -42.64 5.90
CA SER A 163 -26.71 -43.74 6.56
C SER A 163 -27.58 -44.39 5.49
N GLY A 164 -27.17 -45.56 5.00
CA GLY A 164 -28.00 -46.40 4.14
C GLY A 164 -29.16 -46.97 4.95
N ASP A 165 -30.36 -46.81 4.40
CA ASP A 165 -31.63 -47.40 4.86
C ASP A 165 -31.61 -48.93 4.93
#